data_AF-A0A0P7CM30-F1
#
_entry.id   AF-A0A0P7CM30-F1
#
_cell.length_a   1.000
_cell.length_b   1.000
_cell.length_c   1.000
_cell.angle_alpha   90.00
_cell.angle_beta   90.00
_cell.angle_gamma   90.00
#
_symmetry.space_group_name_H-M   'P 1'
#
loop_
_entity.id
_entity.type
_entity.pdbx_description
1 polymer ?
#
loop_
_entity_poly.entity_id
_entity_poly.type
_entity_poly.pdbx_seq_one_letter_code
_entity_poly.pdbx_strand_id
1 'polypeptide(L)'
;MDIPEFLSDLRATLPPEDLVTWYHAFGDPDLVDLFVERGDGCTLFATVATWLDDARVMIEEYRFESIPNEALMDFIQMFTVDLFAIRLVRKLFTRRLELSLVIRGVSYTSLRRARDIEPWEESHLNLAAE
;
A
#
# COMPACT_ATOMS: atom_id res chain seq x y z
N MET A 1 -10.44 -7.37 14.59
CA MET A 1 -10.62 -7.66 13.16
C MET A 1 -10.68 -9.17 13.00
N ASP A 2 -11.64 -9.71 12.26
CA ASP A 2 -11.67 -11.13 11.89
C ASP A 2 -10.88 -11.30 10.57
N ILE A 3 -9.73 -11.98 10.63
CA ILE A 3 -8.78 -12.12 9.51
C ILE A 3 -9.41 -12.88 8.33
N PRO A 4 -10.04 -14.07 8.52
CA PRO A 4 -10.77 -14.76 7.46
C PRO A 4 -11.80 -13.90 6.72
N GLU A 5 -12.61 -13.13 7.45
CA GLU A 5 -13.62 -12.25 6.87
C GLU A 5 -12.96 -11.14 6.04
N PHE A 6 -11.97 -10.45 6.64
CA PHE A 6 -11.18 -9.44 5.95
C PHE A 6 -10.56 -9.95 4.64
N LEU A 7 -9.96 -11.14 4.64
CA LEU A 7 -9.35 -11.72 3.45
C LEU A 7 -10.37 -12.12 2.37
N SER A 8 -11.53 -12.60 2.80
CA SER A 8 -12.65 -12.92 1.90
C SER A 8 -13.16 -11.66 1.21
N ASP A 9 -13.40 -10.59 1.96
CA ASP A 9 -13.88 -9.31 1.46
C ASP A 9 -12.86 -8.65 0.53
N LEU A 10 -11.57 -8.74 0.88
CA LEU A 10 -10.50 -8.24 0.04
C LEU A 10 -10.53 -8.94 -1.33
N ARG A 11 -10.53 -10.28 -1.36
CA ARG A 11 -10.57 -11.04 -2.63
C ARG A 11 -11.79 -10.75 -3.48
N ALA A 12 -12.93 -10.43 -2.88
CA ALA A 12 -14.16 -10.11 -3.60
C ALA A 12 -14.14 -8.72 -4.25
N THR A 13 -13.29 -7.81 -3.78
CA THR A 13 -13.27 -6.40 -4.21
C THR A 13 -12.12 -6.07 -5.16
N LEU A 14 -11.21 -7.01 -5.39
CA LEU A 14 -10.01 -6.76 -6.18
C LEU A 14 -10.24 -6.86 -7.69
N PRO A 15 -9.49 -6.07 -8.47
CA PRO A 15 -9.37 -6.28 -9.91
C PRO A 15 -8.94 -7.73 -10.23
N PRO A 16 -9.47 -8.36 -11.29
CA PRO A 16 -9.12 -9.74 -11.66
C PRO A 16 -7.64 -10.00 -11.94
N GLU A 17 -6.91 -8.97 -12.36
CA GLU A 17 -5.48 -8.99 -12.66
C GLU A 17 -4.60 -8.96 -11.41
N ASP A 18 -5.15 -8.58 -10.25
CA ASP A 18 -4.39 -8.46 -9.01
C ASP A 18 -4.36 -9.80 -8.26
N LEU A 19 -3.20 -10.12 -7.69
CA LEU A 19 -2.98 -11.35 -6.93
C LEU A 19 -2.91 -11.02 -5.44
N VAL A 20 -3.61 -11.80 -4.61
CA VAL A 20 -3.47 -11.75 -3.14
C VAL A 20 -2.95 -13.05 -2.59
N THR A 21 -1.84 -12.96 -1.87
CA THR A 21 -1.32 -14.04 -1.04
C THR A 21 -1.25 -13.59 0.41
N TRP A 22 -1.44 -14.53 1.33
CA TRP A 22 -1.37 -14.27 2.76
C TRP A 22 -0.86 -15.49 3.50
N TYR A 23 -0.21 -15.28 4.64
CA TYR A 23 0.19 -16.35 5.54
C TYR A 23 0.30 -15.86 6.98
N HIS A 24 0.26 -16.80 7.91
CA HIS A 24 0.58 -16.55 9.32
C HIS A 24 2.09 -16.34 9.47
N ALA A 25 2.48 -15.11 9.83
CA ALA A 25 3.88 -14.76 9.95
C ALA A 25 4.52 -15.58 11.07
N PHE A 26 5.61 -16.28 10.75
CA PHE A 26 6.29 -17.21 11.67
C PHE A 26 5.37 -18.31 12.26
N GLY A 27 4.23 -18.60 11.63
CA GLY A 27 3.25 -19.56 12.14
C GLY A 27 2.39 -19.04 13.30
N ASP A 28 2.46 -17.74 13.60
CA ASP A 28 1.66 -17.10 14.63
C ASP A 28 0.23 -16.82 14.12
N PRO A 29 -0.83 -17.39 14.73
CA PRO A 29 -2.21 -17.18 14.29
C PRO A 29 -2.66 -15.72 14.41
N ASP A 30 -2.02 -14.95 15.28
CA ASP A 30 -2.36 -13.57 15.59
C ASP A 30 -1.56 -12.56 14.75
N LEU A 31 -0.62 -13.01 13.93
CA LEU A 31 0.18 -12.18 13.02
C LEU A 31 0.01 -12.64 11.57
N VAL A 32 -0.47 -11.75 10.72
CA VAL A 32 -0.72 -12.02 9.31
C VAL A 32 0.12 -11.10 8.44
N ASP A 33 0.83 -11.72 7.51
CA ASP A 33 1.48 -11.04 6.41
C ASP A 33 0.61 -11.19 5.16
N LEU A 34 0.26 -10.06 4.56
CA LEU A 34 -0.52 -9.94 3.35
C LEU A 34 0.34 -9.35 2.24
N PHE A 35 0.27 -9.95 1.06
CA PHE A 35 0.92 -9.46 -0.15
C PHE A 35 -0.12 -9.30 -1.25
N VAL A 36 -0.11 -8.13 -1.87
CA VAL A 36 -0.92 -7.79 -3.04
C VAL A 36 0.01 -7.41 -4.16
N GLU A 37 -0.09 -8.10 -5.29
CA GLU A 37 0.65 -7.79 -6.51
C GLU A 37 -0.35 -7.30 -7.55
N ARG A 38 -0.13 -6.09 -8.08
CA ARG A 38 -0.97 -5.51 -9.12
C ARG A 38 -0.60 -6.04 -10.51
N GLY A 39 -1.53 -5.91 -11.46
CA GLY A 39 -1.30 -6.28 -12.86
C GLY A 39 -0.13 -5.55 -13.56
N ASP A 40 0.36 -4.43 -13.01
CA ASP A 40 1.53 -3.69 -13.49
C ASP A 40 2.85 -4.08 -12.81
N GLY A 41 2.81 -5.06 -11.89
CA GLY A 41 3.95 -5.57 -11.13
C GLY A 41 4.26 -4.81 -9.84
N CYS A 42 3.50 -3.76 -9.49
CA CYS A 42 3.68 -3.06 -8.22
C CYS A 42 3.16 -3.90 -7.04
N THR A 43 3.94 -3.98 -5.96
CA THR A 43 3.59 -4.79 -4.79
C THR A 43 3.29 -3.96 -3.55
N LEU A 44 2.28 -4.40 -2.80
CA LEU A 44 1.96 -3.95 -1.46
C LEU A 44 2.13 -5.13 -0.48
N PHE A 45 2.86 -4.87 0.59
CA PHE A 45 3.00 -5.75 1.74
C PHE A 45 2.37 -5.11 2.97
N ALA A 46 1.52 -5.85 3.68
CA ALA A 46 0.93 -5.41 4.94
C ALA A 46 1.12 -6.46 6.03
N THR A 47 1.62 -6.03 7.18
CA THR A 47 1.67 -6.87 8.39
C THR A 47 0.59 -6.39 9.35
N VAL A 48 -0.28 -7.32 9.75
CA VAL A 48 -1.40 -7.10 10.68
C VAL A 48 -1.21 -7.98 11.90
N ALA A 49 -1.28 -7.39 13.09
CA ALA A 49 -1.28 -8.13 14.35
C ALA A 49 -2.62 -7.93 15.06
N THR A 50 -3.27 -8.99 15.52
CA THR A 50 -4.59 -8.91 16.18
C THR A 50 -4.56 -8.14 17.50
N TRP A 51 -3.39 -8.07 18.15
CA TRP A 51 -3.16 -7.35 19.40
C TRP A 51 -2.72 -5.88 19.20
N LEU A 52 -2.55 -5.43 17.95
CA LEU A 52 -2.28 -4.02 17.62
C LEU A 52 -3.51 -3.42 16.95
N ASP A 53 -3.76 -2.13 17.18
CA ASP A 53 -4.84 -1.40 16.51
C ASP A 53 -4.44 -0.91 15.11
N ASP A 54 -3.14 -0.96 14.79
CA ASP A 54 -2.55 -0.49 13.55
C ASP A 54 -1.80 -1.60 12.80
N ALA A 55 -1.94 -1.59 11.48
CA ALA A 55 -1.14 -2.33 10.53
C ALA A 55 0.07 -1.51 10.05
N ARG A 56 1.12 -2.22 9.65
CA ARG A 56 2.25 -1.66 8.90
C ARG A 56 2.07 -1.99 7.45
N VAL A 57 2.14 -0.99 6.59
CA VAL A 57 1.98 -1.17 5.14
C VAL A 57 3.20 -0.66 4.42
N MET A 58 3.63 -1.38 3.40
CA MET A 58 4.74 -1.03 2.55
C MET A 58 4.34 -1.23 1.09
N ILE A 59 4.46 -0.21 0.27
CA ILE A 59 4.34 -0.32 -1.19
C ILE A 59 5.76 -0.20 -1.73
N GLU A 60 6.35 -1.28 -2.21
CA GLU A 60 7.78 -1.31 -2.57
C GLU A 60 8.70 -0.74 -1.46
N GLU A 61 9.28 0.46 -1.66
CA GLU A 61 10.09 1.15 -0.66
C GLU A 61 9.32 2.21 0.17
N TYR A 62 8.06 2.48 -0.15
CA TYR A 62 7.19 3.42 0.55
C TYR A 62 6.61 2.79 1.81
N ARG A 63 7.09 3.21 2.98
CA ARG A 63 6.66 2.68 4.28
C ARG A 63 5.62 3.56 4.96
N PHE A 64 4.58 2.93 5.48
CA PHE A 64 3.49 3.51 6.26
C PHE A 64 3.39 2.75 7.59
N GLU A 65 3.87 3.36 8.69
CA GLU A 65 4.13 2.63 9.94
C GLU A 65 2.92 2.48 10.87
N SER A 66 1.83 3.20 10.62
CA SER A 66 0.62 3.19 11.47
C SER A 66 -0.60 3.48 10.60
N ILE A 67 -1.16 2.41 10.03
CA ILE A 67 -2.46 2.42 9.35
C ILE A 67 -3.46 1.75 10.27
N PRO A 68 -4.49 2.46 10.79
CA PRO A 68 -5.51 1.83 11.62
C PRO A 68 -6.11 0.61 10.92
N ASN A 69 -6.26 -0.50 11.65
CA ASN A 69 -6.79 -1.75 11.10
C ASN A 69 -8.15 -1.53 10.40
N GLU A 70 -8.99 -0.65 10.93
CA GLU A 70 -10.27 -0.28 10.31
C GLU A 70 -10.15 0.44 8.96
N ALA A 71 -9.00 1.05 8.67
CA ALA A 71 -8.70 1.77 7.43
C ALA A 71 -7.85 0.92 6.45
N LEU A 72 -7.35 -0.24 6.88
CA LEU A 72 -6.48 -1.09 6.07
C LEU A 72 -7.15 -1.60 4.79
N MET A 73 -8.43 -1.99 4.86
CA MET A 73 -9.18 -2.42 3.67
C MET A 73 -9.25 -1.30 2.63
N ASP A 74 -9.67 -0.11 3.06
CA ASP A 74 -9.76 1.07 2.20
C ASP A 74 -8.39 1.43 1.62
N PHE A 75 -7.32 1.27 2.41
CA PHE A 75 -5.95 1.47 1.94
C PHE A 75 -5.60 0.53 0.78
N ILE A 76 -5.82 -0.77 0.95
CA ILE A 76 -5.49 -1.76 -0.06
C ILE A 76 -6.35 -1.57 -1.31
N GLN A 77 -7.64 -1.25 -1.14
CA GLN A 77 -8.53 -0.94 -2.27
C GLN A 77 -8.07 0.29 -3.04
N MET A 78 -7.70 1.38 -2.35
CA MET A 78 -7.16 2.57 -3.03
C MET A 78 -5.87 2.25 -3.78
N PHE A 79 -5.02 1.39 -3.25
CA PHE A 79 -3.83 0.91 -3.94
C PHE A 79 -4.17 0.12 -5.22
N THR A 80 -5.08 -0.85 -5.13
CA THR A 80 -5.39 -1.77 -6.24
C THR A 80 -6.13 -1.11 -7.39
N VAL A 81 -7.01 -0.16 -7.09
CA VAL A 81 -7.69 0.65 -8.13
C VAL A 81 -6.93 1.93 -8.52
N ASP A 82 -5.64 2.00 -8.18
CA ASP A 82 -4.73 3.07 -8.61
C ASP A 82 -5.11 4.49 -8.14
N LEU A 83 -5.80 4.60 -7.00
CA LEU A 83 -6.27 5.86 -6.43
C LEU A 83 -5.27 6.47 -5.45
N PHE A 84 -4.04 6.69 -5.89
CA PHE A 84 -3.02 7.41 -5.14
C PHE A 84 -2.25 8.37 -6.06
N ALA A 85 -1.51 9.30 -5.46
CA ALA A 85 -0.71 10.26 -6.19
C ALA A 85 0.77 10.10 -5.85
N ILE A 86 1.60 10.11 -6.88
CA ILE A 86 3.06 10.19 -6.75
C ILE A 86 3.54 11.53 -7.28
N ARG A 87 4.40 12.21 -6.53
CA ARG A 87 5.03 13.45 -6.98
C ARG A 87 6.51 13.49 -6.66
N LEU A 88 7.26 14.16 -7.54
CA LEU A 88 8.68 14.44 -7.33
C LEU A 88 8.87 15.64 -6.39
N VAL A 89 9.39 15.39 -5.20
CA VAL A 89 9.72 16.41 -4.19
C VAL A 89 11.22 16.68 -4.19
N ARG A 90 11.62 17.96 -4.25
CA ARG A 90 13.02 18.39 -4.14
C ARG A 90 13.29 18.92 -2.72
N LYS A 91 14.23 18.30 -2.00
CA LYS A 91 14.75 18.83 -0.72
C LYS A 91 16.25 19.04 -0.81
N LEU A 92 16.68 20.31 -0.79
CA LEU A 92 18.06 20.82 -0.79
C LEU A 92 18.95 20.19 -1.89
N PHE A 93 19.43 18.96 -1.69
CA PHE A 93 20.33 18.24 -2.58
C PHE A 93 19.82 16.84 -2.99
N THR A 94 18.60 16.46 -2.59
CA THR A 94 18.04 15.13 -2.87
C THR A 94 16.69 15.24 -3.55
N ARG A 95 16.48 14.39 -4.56
CA ARG A 95 15.18 14.14 -5.18
C ARG A 95 14.52 12.96 -4.47
N ARG A 96 13.26 13.13 -4.09
CA ARG A 96 12.44 12.10 -3.46
C ARG A 96 11.14 11.98 -4.20
N LEU A 97 10.59 10.77 -4.23
CA LEU A 97 9.21 10.57 -4.62
C LEU A 97 8.36 10.52 -3.36
N GLU A 98 7.25 11.23 -3.39
CA GLU A 98 6.23 11.18 -2.35
C GLU A 98 5.01 10.46 -2.90
N LEU A 99 4.64 9.35 -2.27
CA LEU A 99 3.39 8.66 -2.50
C LEU A 99 2.38 9.13 -1.45
N SER A 100 1.19 9.51 -1.90
CA SER A 100 0.13 10.03 -1.05
C SER A 100 -1.23 9.45 -1.41
N LEU A 101 -2.03 9.20 -0.39
CA LEU A 101 -3.38 8.64 -0.50
C LEU A 101 -4.25 9.18 0.63
N VAL A 102 -5.56 9.35 0.36
CA VAL A 102 -6.50 9.95 1.31
C VAL A 102 -7.60 8.96 1.62
N ILE A 103 -7.59 8.41 2.83
CA ILE A 103 -8.57 7.42 3.29
C ILE A 103 -9.36 8.05 4.43
N ARG A 104 -10.70 8.05 4.31
CA ARG A 104 -11.61 8.60 5.35
C ARG A 104 -11.25 10.02 5.81
N GLY A 105 -10.74 10.84 4.89
CA GLY A 105 -10.32 12.22 5.17
C GLY A 105 -8.94 12.36 5.84
N VAL A 106 -8.23 11.26 6.08
CA VAL A 106 -6.85 11.25 6.59
C VAL A 106 -5.87 11.06 5.43
N SER A 107 -4.87 11.94 5.35
CA SER A 107 -3.80 11.84 4.36
C SER A 107 -2.67 10.97 4.88
N TYR A 108 -2.37 9.91 4.16
CA TYR A 108 -1.20 9.07 4.38
C TYR A 108 -0.16 9.40 3.33
N THR A 109 1.08 9.62 3.77
CA THR A 109 2.18 9.99 2.88
C THR A 109 3.44 9.22 3.23
N SER A 110 4.16 8.75 2.22
CA SER A 110 5.47 8.14 2.40
C SER A 110 6.45 8.65 1.35
N LEU A 111 7.75 8.60 1.68
CA LEU A 111 8.82 9.14 0.87
C LEU A 111 9.90 8.09 0.62
N ARG A 112 10.28 7.91 -0.64
CA ARG A 112 11.51 7.18 -1.01
C ARG A 112 12.47 8.06 -1.82
N ARG A 113 13.70 7.58 -2.05
CA ARG A 113 14.69 8.29 -2.87
C ARG A 113 14.36 8.08 -4.36
N ALA A 114 14.44 9.14 -5.18
CA ALA A 114 14.16 9.04 -6.62
C ALA A 114 15.42 8.62 -7.41
N ARG A 115 16.00 7.45 -7.12
CA ARG A 115 17.22 6.97 -7.81
C ARG A 115 16.90 6.13 -9.05
N ASP A 116 15.83 5.37 -8.95
CA ASP A 116 15.35 4.30 -9.83
C ASP A 116 13.84 4.42 -9.90
N ILE A 117 13.33 5.35 -10.72
CA ILE A 117 11.88 5.50 -10.88
C ILE A 117 11.38 4.29 -11.67
N GLU A 118 10.47 3.54 -11.07
CA GLU A 118 9.89 2.34 -11.68
C GLU A 118 8.84 2.74 -12.73
N PRO A 119 8.57 1.88 -13.74
CA PRO A 119 7.61 2.20 -14.81
C PRO A 119 6.21 2.56 -14.29
N TRP A 120 5.74 1.89 -13.24
CA TRP A 120 4.44 2.19 -12.62
C TRP A 120 4.43 3.58 -12.00
N GLU A 121 5.52 4.03 -11.36
CA GLU A 121 5.61 5.38 -10.79
C GLU A 121 5.70 6.47 -11.86
N GLU A 122 6.40 6.20 -12.97
CA GLU A 122 6.46 7.14 -14.10
C GLU A 122 5.06 7.44 -14.66
N SER A 123 4.18 6.44 -14.69
CA SER A 123 2.80 6.61 -15.15
C SER A 123 2.04 7.68 -14.35
N HIS A 124 2.25 7.73 -13.02
CA HIS A 124 1.64 8.72 -12.14
C HIS A 124 2.30 10.10 -12.24
N LEU A 125 3.61 10.14 -12.46
CA LEU A 125 4.36 11.39 -12.56
C LEU A 125 3.99 12.18 -13.83
N ASN A 126 3.71 11.48 -14.92
CA ASN A 126 3.31 12.08 -16.19
C ASN A 126 1.89 12.67 -16.13
N LEU A 127 0.98 12.04 -15.40
CA LEU A 127 -0.39 12.53 -15.20
C LEU A 127 -0.47 13.85 -14.42
N ALA A 128 0.55 14.18 -13.61
CA ALA A 128 0.61 15.44 -12.86
C ALA A 128 1.20 16.61 -13.67
N ALA A 129 1.64 16.37 -14.91
CA ALA A 129 2.29 17.35 -15.77
C ALA A 129 1.37 17.94 -16.86
N GLU A 130 0.14 17.44 -16.99
CA GLU A 130 -0.94 17.98 -17.84
C GLU A 130 -1.91 18.85 -17.02
#